data_AF-A0A959KRV8-F1
#
_entry.id   AF-A0A959KRV8-F1
#
_cell.length_a   1.000
_cell.length_b   1.000
_cell.length_c   1.000
_cell.angle_alpha   90.00
_cell.angle_beta   90.00
_cell.angle_gamma   90.00
#
_symmetry.space_group_name_H-M   'P 1'
#
loop_
_entity.id
_entity.type
_entity.pdbx_description
1 polymer ?
#
loop_
_entity_poly.entity_id
_entity_poly.type
_entity_poly.pdbx_seq_one_letter_code
_entity_poly.pdbx_strand_id
1 'polypeptide(L)' 'PATERLTLQILDPSGPEWELEIVNVFGQPLYRRQVPVGAQALPLNIESLPAGVYFLTLRSVKGQHWHFEVLKVE' A
#
# COMPACT_ATOMS: atom_id res chain seq x y z
N PRO A 1 -9.16 -14.40 16.16
CA PRO A 1 -9.28 -13.10 15.47
C PRO A 1 -8.52 -13.12 14.14
N ALA A 2 -9.21 -12.99 13.01
CA ALA A 2 -8.56 -12.85 11.72
C ALA A 2 -7.86 -11.49 11.69
N THR A 3 -6.53 -11.47 11.61
CA THR A 3 -5.78 -10.23 11.44
C THR A 3 -5.92 -9.80 9.99
N GLU A 4 -6.62 -8.70 9.72
CA GLU A 4 -6.75 -8.17 8.36
C GLU A 4 -5.41 -7.62 7.88
N ARG A 5 -4.70 -8.46 7.14
CA ARG A 5 -3.38 -8.15 6.57
C ARG A 5 -3.50 -8.16 5.06
N LEU A 6 -3.20 -7.03 4.44
CA LEU A 6 -2.96 -6.99 3.01
C LEU A 6 -1.50 -7.34 2.77
N THR A 7 -1.24 -8.18 1.77
CA THR A 7 0.12 -8.43 1.31
C THR A 7 0.25 -7.92 -0.11
N LEU A 8 1.07 -6.89 -0.29
CA LEU A 8 1.47 -6.46 -1.62
C LEU A 8 2.56 -7.42 -2.11
N GLN A 9 2.29 -8.12 -3.21
CA GLN A 9 3.30 -8.93 -3.89
C GLN A 9 4.06 -8.07 -4.90
N ILE A 10 5.39 -8.14 -4.86
CA ILE A 10 6.27 -7.36 -5.73
C ILE A 10 6.88 -8.33 -6.73
N LEU A 11 6.39 -8.28 -7.97
CA LEU A 11 6.80 -9.20 -9.02
C LEU A 11 8.19 -8.88 -9.59
N ASP A 12 8.60 -7.60 -9.53
CA ASP A 12 9.94 -7.16 -9.88
C ASP A 12 10.61 -6.44 -8.69
N PRO A 13 11.29 -7.19 -7.81
CA PRO A 13 11.96 -6.64 -6.63
C PRO A 13 13.25 -5.89 -6.96
N SER A 14 13.74 -5.97 -8.22
CA SER A 14 14.92 -5.25 -8.69
C SER A 14 14.62 -3.82 -9.16
N GLY A 15 13.33 -3.44 -9.11
CA GLY A 15 12.83 -2.14 -9.51
C GLY A 15 13.40 -0.96 -8.71
N PRO A 16 13.04 0.28 -9.09
CA PRO A 16 13.44 1.48 -8.37
C PRO A 16 12.93 1.48 -6.92
N GLU A 17 13.47 2.36 -6.07
CA GLU A 17 12.88 2.62 -4.76
C GLU A 17 11.43 3.10 -4.92
N TRP A 18 10.52 2.42 -4.21
CA TRP A 18 9.09 2.74 -4.21
C TRP A 18 8.67 3.32 -2.88
N GLU A 19 7.74 4.27 -2.93
CA GLU A 19 6.99 4.76 -1.79
C GLU A 19 5.55 4.27 -1.89
N LEU A 20 5.10 3.57 -0.86
CA LEU A 20 3.72 3.15 -0.69
C LEU A 20 2.99 4.16 0.20
N GLU A 21 1.80 4.57 -0.22
CA GLU A 21 0.89 5.42 0.54
C GLU A 21 -0.51 4.81 0.57
N ILE A 22 -1.18 4.84 1.71
CA ILE A 22 -2.62 4.54 1.82
C ILE A 22 -3.32 5.86 2.14
N VAL A 23 -4.28 6.25 1.31
CA VAL A 23 -5.11 7.44 1.50
C VAL A 23 -6.57 7.06 1.69
N ASN A 24 -7.33 7.87 2.42
CA ASN A 24 -8.78 7.76 2.45
C ASN A 24 -9.43 8.40 1.22
N VAL A 25 -10.76 8.33 1.13
CA VAL A 25 -11.56 8.95 0.05
C VAL A 25 -11.42 10.46 -0.09
N PHE A 26 -10.92 11.14 0.95
CA PHE A 26 -10.63 12.58 0.92
C PHE A 26 -9.19 12.88 0.49
N GLY A 27 -8.42 11.86 0.10
CA GLY A 27 -7.02 11.99 -0.28
C GLY A 27 -6.07 12.22 0.89
N GLN A 28 -6.53 12.04 2.13
CA GLN A 28 -5.68 12.22 3.31
C GLN A 28 -4.80 10.97 3.51
N PRO A 29 -3.47 11.13 3.62
CA PRO A 29 -2.58 10.00 3.88
C PRO A 29 -2.76 9.47 5.30
N LEU A 30 -3.05 8.19 5.40
CA LEU A 30 -3.19 7.45 6.66
C LEU A 30 -1.98 6.59 6.96
N TYR A 31 -1.28 6.15 5.92
CA TYR A 31 -0.08 5.33 6.03
C TYR A 31 0.89 5.69 4.91
N ARG A 32 2.18 5.69 5.22
CA ARG A 32 3.24 5.88 4.24
C ARG A 32 4.45 5.04 4.62
N ARG A 33 5.04 4.36 3.65
CA ARG A 33 6.22 3.52 3.87
C ARG A 33 7.06 3.39 2.60
N GLN A 34 8.38 3.44 2.78
CA GLN A 34 9.36 3.05 1.77
C GLN A 34 9.34 1.54 1.58
N VAL A 35 9.25 1.09 0.33
CA VAL A 35 9.37 -0.32 -0.04
C VAL A 35 10.86 -0.63 -0.22
N PRO A 36 11.44 -1.53 0.59
CA PRO A 36 12.86 -1.87 0.45
C PRO A 36 13.16 -2.46 -0.92
N VAL A 37 14.29 -2.07 -1.52
CA VAL A 37 14.81 -2.72 -2.73
C VAL A 37 15.05 -4.19 -2.43
N GLY A 38 14.68 -5.07 -3.36
CA GLY A 38 14.77 -6.53 -3.18
C GLY A 38 13.60 -7.15 -2.39
N ALA A 39 12.65 -6.35 -1.87
CA ALA A 39 11.47 -6.89 -1.20
C ALA A 39 10.55 -7.62 -2.20
N GLN A 40 10.20 -8.87 -1.89
CA GLN A 40 9.26 -9.68 -2.71
C GLN A 40 7.82 -9.54 -2.23
N ALA A 41 7.64 -9.20 -0.96
CA ALA A 41 6.34 -8.98 -0.35
C ALA A 41 6.43 -7.88 0.70
N LEU A 42 5.38 -7.07 0.78
CA LEU A 42 5.25 -6.04 1.80
C LEU A 42 3.94 -6.28 2.57
N PRO A 43 4.02 -6.75 3.84
CA PRO A 43 2.85 -6.88 4.68
C PRO A 43 2.39 -5.50 5.14
N LEU A 44 1.09 -5.25 5.02
CA LEU A 44 0.41 -4.02 5.42
C LEU A 44 -0.61 -4.38 6.50
N ASN A 45 -0.46 -3.75 7.66
CA ASN A 45 -1.45 -3.86 8.72
C ASN A 45 -2.49 -2.75 8.53
N ILE A 46 -3.73 -3.15 8.23
CA ILE A 46 -4.87 -2.25 8.07
C ILE A 46 -5.93 -2.45 9.16
N GLU A 47 -5.57 -3.16 10.24
CA GLU A 47 -6.48 -3.47 11.35
C GLU A 47 -7.03 -2.20 11.99
N SER A 48 -6.20 -1.17 12.16
CA SER A 48 -6.60 0.12 12.74
C SER A 48 -7.44 1.00 11.81
N LEU A 49 -7.57 0.65 10.54
CA LEU A 49 -8.41 1.39 9.60
C LEU A 49 -9.87 0.98 9.81
N PRO A 50 -10.82 1.92 9.92
CA PRO A 50 -12.25 1.61 9.87
C PRO A 50 -12.65 0.88 8.58
N ALA A 51 -13.82 0.26 8.55
CA ALA A 51 -14.37 -0.20 7.29
C ALA A 51 -14.67 0.98 6.35
N GLY A 52 -14.41 0.78 5.06
CA GLY A 52 -14.52 1.84 4.07
C GLY A 52 -13.61 1.64 2.86
N VAL A 53 -13.64 2.64 1.98
CA VAL A 53 -12.82 2.68 0.77
C VAL A 53 -11.52 3.42 1.06
N TYR A 54 -10.42 2.79 0.66
CA TYR A 54 -9.08 3.32 0.73
C TYR A 54 -8.42 3.22 -0.62
N PHE A 55 -7.42 4.06 -0.85
CA PHE A 55 -6.62 3.98 -2.04
C PHE A 55 -5.17 3.75 -1.69
N LEU A 56 -4.59 2.72 -2.29
CA LEU A 56 -3.19 2.38 -2.16
C LEU A 56 -2.46 2.94 -3.38
N THR A 57 -1.53 3.85 -3.13
CA THR A 57 -0.71 4.50 -4.16
C THR A 57 0.72 4.03 -4.02
N LEU A 58 1.32 3.59 -5.13
CA LEU A 58 2.74 3.25 -5.20
C LEU A 58 3.42 4.25 -6.13
N ARG A 59 4.44 4.95 -5.65
CA ARG A 59 5.19 5.97 -6.41
C ARG A 59 6.66 5.60 -6.47
N SER A 60 7.27 5.74 -7.64
CA SER A 60 8.70 5.49 -7.85
C SER A 60 9.46 6.79 -7.99
N VAL A 61 10.73 6.77 -7.56
CA VAL A 61 11.68 7.87 -7.82
C VAL A 61 11.90 8.16 -9.31
N LYS A 62 11.59 7.20 -10.19
CA LYS A 62 11.63 7.35 -11.66
C LYS A 62 10.33 7.92 -12.24
N GLY A 63 9.38 8.34 -11.42
CA GLY A 63 8.12 8.96 -11.84
C GLY A 63 7.02 7.99 -12.25
N GLN A 64 7.20 6.68 -12.05
CA GLN A 64 6.13 5.70 -12.24
C GLN A 64 5.15 5.77 -11.06
N HIS A 65 3.86 5.67 -11.35
CA HIS A 65 2.81 5.67 -10.34
C HIS A 65 1.79 4.55 -10.60
N TRP A 66 1.33 3.91 -9.53
CA TRP A 66 0.16 3.03 -9.58
C TRP A 66 -0.80 3.38 -8.47
N HIS A 67 -2.07 3.14 -8.74
CA HIS A 67 -3.15 3.47 -7.84
C HIS A 67 -4.15 2.32 -7.83
N PHE A 68 -4.50 1.87 -6.63
CA PHE A 68 -5.36 0.72 -6.41
C PHE A 68 -6.47 1.12 -5.44
N GLU A 69 -7.72 0.83 -5.79
CA GLU A 69 -8.84 0.95 -4.86
C GLU A 69 -8.89 -0.30 -3.98
N VAL A 70 -9.03 -0.10 -2.68
CA VAL A 70 -9.06 -1.15 -1.67
C VAL A 70 -10.29 -0.94 -0.80
N LEU A 71 -11.23 -1.88 -0.86
CA LEU A 71 -12.39 -1.90 0.02
C LEU A 71 -12.08 -2.76 1.25
N LYS A 72 -12.20 -2.15 2.43
CA LYS A 72 -12.22 -2.88 3.71
C LYS A 72 -13.68 -3.10 4.12
N VAL A 73 -14.04 -4.37 4.30
CA VAL A 73 -15.36 -4.82 4.75
C VAL A 73 -15.25 -5.35 6.19
N GLU A 74 -16.29 -5.15 7.02
CA GLU A 74 -16.33 -5.63 8.42
C GLU A 74 -16.51 -7.15 8.55
#